data_AF-A0AAD1HQE6-F1
#
_entry.id   AF-A0AAD1HQE6-F1
#
_cell.length_a   1.000
_cell.length_b   1.000
_cell.length_c   1.000
_cell.angle_alpha   90.00
_cell.angle_beta   90.00
_cell.angle_gamma   90.00
#
_symmetry.space_group_name_H-M   'P 1'
#
loop_
_entity.id
_entity.type
_entity.pdbx_description
1 polymer ?
#
loop_
_entity_poly.entity_id
_entity_poly.type
_entity_poly.pdbx_seq_one_letter_code
_entity_poly.pdbx_strand_id
1 'polypeptide(L)'
;MSTATITLDGKTVTMPVNNGETVLETARRAGLTPPYSCEAGNCGTCIATLTDGRVTMRVNEVLDDSEIDDGLILTCQGVPESDVTVTYDD
;
A
#
# COMPACT_ATOMS: atom_id res chain seq x y z
N MET A 1 -3.04 -3.11 17.23
CA MET A 1 -2.98 -3.76 15.91
C MET A 1 -3.68 -2.81 14.96
N SER A 2 -3.02 -2.39 13.90
CA SER A 2 -3.63 -1.58 12.85
C SER A 2 -4.42 -2.45 11.89
N THR A 3 -5.30 -1.82 11.12
CA THR A 3 -6.11 -2.41 10.05
C THR A 3 -5.81 -1.71 8.74
N ALA A 4 -5.92 -2.46 7.64
CA ALA A 4 -5.84 -1.89 6.29
C ALA A 4 -7.16 -2.14 5.59
N THR A 5 -7.79 -1.05 5.15
CA THR A 5 -8.93 -1.05 4.22
C THR A 5 -8.38 -0.84 2.82
N ILE A 6 -8.47 -1.86 1.97
CA ILE A 6 -7.85 -1.89 0.64
C ILE A 6 -8.96 -2.00 -0.40
N THR A 7 -8.96 -1.09 -1.37
CA THR A 7 -9.84 -1.11 -2.53
C THR A 7 -9.03 -1.44 -3.79
N LEU A 8 -9.44 -2.47 -4.52
CA LEU A 8 -8.85 -2.91 -5.79
C LEU A 8 -9.99 -3.39 -6.70
N ASP A 9 -10.04 -2.92 -7.95
CA ASP A 9 -11.05 -3.28 -8.95
C ASP A 9 -12.50 -3.13 -8.43
N GLY A 10 -12.76 -2.09 -7.64
CA GLY A 10 -14.06 -1.85 -6.98
C GLY A 10 -14.40 -2.78 -5.81
N LYS A 11 -13.51 -3.72 -5.46
CA LYS A 11 -13.65 -4.59 -4.28
C LYS A 11 -12.90 -3.98 -3.10
N THR A 12 -13.62 -3.73 -2.01
CA THR A 12 -13.04 -3.25 -0.74
C THR A 12 -12.98 -4.38 0.29
N VAL A 13 -11.81 -4.57 0.89
CA VAL A 13 -11.59 -5.53 2.00
C VAL A 13 -10.91 -4.81 3.15
N THR A 14 -11.36 -5.07 4.38
CA THR A 14 -10.70 -4.59 5.60
C THR A 14 -10.15 -5.75 6.39
N MET A 15 -8.88 -5.68 6.78
CA MET A 15 -8.21 -6.77 7.49
C MET A 15 -7.15 -6.24 8.49
N PRO A 16 -6.94 -6.90 9.65
CA PRO A 16 -5.83 -6.57 10.54
C PRO A 16 -4.49 -6.74 9.83
N VAL A 17 -3.56 -5.83 10.10
CA VAL A 17 -2.18 -5.84 9.60
C VAL A 17 -1.30 -6.62 10.59
N ASN A 18 -0.52 -7.59 10.10
CA ASN A 18 0.46 -8.27 10.93
C ASN A 18 1.66 -7.35 11.22
N ASN A 19 2.36 -7.59 12.32
CA ASN A 19 3.49 -6.73 12.69
C ASN A 19 4.57 -6.72 11.60
N GLY A 20 4.89 -5.53 11.09
CA GLY A 20 5.89 -5.33 10.03
C GLY A 20 5.42 -5.75 8.63
N GLU A 21 4.15 -6.12 8.46
CA GLU A 21 3.58 -6.45 7.15
C GLU A 21 3.35 -5.17 6.34
N THR A 22 3.63 -5.26 5.04
CA THR A 22 3.37 -4.19 4.08
C THR A 22 1.91 -4.18 3.65
N VAL A 23 1.48 -3.07 3.03
CA VAL A 23 0.13 -2.99 2.44
C VAL A 23 -0.05 -4.06 1.35
N LEU A 24 0.97 -4.33 0.53
CA LEU A 24 0.92 -5.35 -0.52
C LEU A 24 0.73 -6.77 0.06
N GLU A 25 1.50 -7.13 1.07
CA GLU A 25 1.38 -8.43 1.74
C GLU A 25 0.00 -8.60 2.40
N THR A 26 -0.47 -7.53 3.06
CA THR A 26 -1.81 -7.50 3.66
C THR A 26 -2.89 -7.71 2.59
N ALA A 27 -2.82 -7.02 1.45
CA ALA A 27 -3.76 -7.17 0.34
C ALA A 27 -3.80 -8.60 -0.21
N ARG A 28 -2.62 -9.19 -0.46
CA ARG A 28 -2.50 -10.58 -0.95
C ARG A 28 -3.09 -11.57 0.03
N ARG A 29 -2.83 -11.41 1.33
CA ARG A 29 -3.40 -12.25 2.38
C ARG A 29 -4.92 -12.10 2.49
N ALA A 30 -5.46 -10.94 2.12
CA ALA A 30 -6.90 -10.69 2.02
C ALA A 30 -7.55 -11.38 0.78
N GLY A 31 -6.76 -12.05 -0.05
CA GLY A 31 -7.20 -12.68 -1.29
C GLY A 31 -7.38 -11.69 -2.44
N LEU A 32 -6.75 -10.52 -2.38
CA LEU A 32 -6.64 -9.59 -3.50
C LEU A 32 -5.40 -9.92 -4.33
N THR A 33 -5.40 -9.51 -5.60
CA THR A 33 -4.27 -9.68 -6.53
C THR A 33 -3.75 -8.32 -7.02
N PRO A 34 -3.23 -7.48 -6.12
CA PRO A 34 -2.70 -6.16 -6.48
C PRO A 34 -1.52 -6.29 -7.46
N PRO A 35 -1.32 -5.30 -8.35
CA PRO A 35 -0.22 -5.29 -9.30
C PRO A 35 1.13 -5.21 -8.57
N TYR A 36 2.12 -5.97 -9.05
CA TYR A 36 3.47 -5.96 -8.50
C TYR A 36 4.50 -6.42 -9.53
N SER A 37 5.78 -6.12 -9.28
CA SER A 37 6.89 -6.64 -10.08
C SER A 37 8.15 -6.85 -9.23
N CYS A 38 8.84 -5.78 -8.83
CA CYS A 38 10.16 -5.90 -8.17
C CYS A 38 10.12 -6.27 -6.69
N GLU A 39 9.09 -5.82 -5.96
CA GLU A 39 9.01 -5.84 -4.49
C GLU A 39 10.25 -5.24 -3.77
N ALA A 40 11.01 -4.38 -4.46
CA ALA A 40 12.24 -3.77 -4.00
C ALA A 40 12.20 -2.23 -3.96
N GLY A 41 11.10 -1.61 -4.38
CA GLY A 41 10.91 -0.16 -4.32
C GLY A 41 11.44 0.64 -5.52
N ASN A 42 11.69 -0.02 -6.66
CA ASN A 42 12.36 0.59 -7.83
C ASN A 42 11.60 0.46 -9.19
N CYS A 43 10.33 0.01 -9.20
CA CYS A 43 9.59 -0.20 -10.47
C CYS A 43 8.23 0.50 -10.59
N GLY A 44 7.61 0.94 -9.48
CA GLY A 44 6.30 1.61 -9.50
C GLY A 44 5.06 0.74 -9.76
N THR A 45 5.19 -0.55 -10.11
CA THR A 45 4.02 -1.40 -10.43
C THR A 45 3.01 -1.53 -9.28
N CYS A 46 3.45 -1.38 -8.04
CA CYS A 46 2.60 -1.49 -6.85
C CYS A 46 2.17 -0.11 -6.30
N ILE A 47 2.15 0.93 -7.13
CA ILE A 47 1.67 2.24 -6.70
C ILE A 47 0.18 2.14 -6.34
N ALA A 48 -0.19 2.80 -5.25
CA ALA A 48 -1.57 3.00 -4.84
C ALA A 48 -1.69 4.35 -4.11
N THR A 49 -2.91 4.83 -3.96
CA THR A 49 -3.22 6.08 -3.27
C THR A 49 -3.64 5.79 -1.83
N LEU A 50 -2.91 6.34 -0.86
CA LEU A 50 -3.27 6.38 0.56
C LEU A 50 -4.29 7.49 0.79
N THR A 51 -5.53 7.12 1.09
CA THR A 51 -6.63 8.07 1.29
C THR A 51 -6.88 8.43 2.74
N ASP A 52 -6.43 7.59 3.68
CA ASP A 52 -6.48 7.87 5.12
C ASP A 52 -5.38 7.10 5.86
N GLY A 53 -4.90 7.69 6.96
CA GLY A 53 -3.89 7.09 7.83
C GLY A 53 -2.44 7.46 7.49
N ARG A 54 -1.50 6.66 8.00
CA ARG A 54 -0.06 6.87 7.81
C ARG A 54 0.65 5.57 7.47
N VAL A 55 1.54 5.66 6.48
CA VAL A 55 2.41 4.58 6.02
C VAL A 55 3.84 5.08 5.99
N THR A 56 4.78 4.25 6.43
CA THR A 56 6.21 4.47 6.22
C THR A 56 6.73 3.53 5.15
N MET A 57 7.35 4.08 4.10
CA MET A 57 8.00 3.29 3.04
C MET A 57 9.43 2.96 3.43
N ARG A 58 9.79 1.67 3.36
CA ARG A 58 11.16 1.19 3.64
C ARG A 58 12.17 1.67 2.60
N VAL A 59 11.77 1.62 1.34
CA VAL A 59 12.57 2.04 0.17
C VAL A 59 11.63 2.79 -0.77
N ASN A 60 12.10 3.90 -1.32
CA ASN A 60 11.41 4.61 -2.38
C ASN A 60 12.44 5.21 -3.35
N GLU A 61 12.58 4.60 -4.53
CA GLU A 61 13.40 5.12 -5.64
C GLU A 61 12.53 5.57 -6.83
N VAL A 62 11.21 5.65 -6.63
CA VAL A 62 10.24 5.85 -7.73
C VAL A 62 9.46 7.14 -7.57
N LEU A 63 8.86 7.36 -6.40
CA LEU A 63 7.98 8.48 -6.15
C LEU A 63 8.79 9.69 -5.66
N ASP A 64 8.51 10.86 -6.21
CA ASP A 64 9.03 12.12 -5.69
C ASP A 64 8.22 12.63 -4.49
N ASP A 65 8.73 13.68 -3.84
CA ASP A 65 8.09 14.23 -2.63
C ASP A 65 6.67 14.76 -2.90
N SER A 66 6.39 15.28 -4.11
CA SER A 66 5.07 15.79 -4.45
C SER A 66 4.06 14.68 -4.66
N GLU A 67 4.48 13.58 -5.28
CA GLU A 67 3.67 12.37 -5.42
C GLU A 67 3.34 11.75 -4.05
N ILE A 68 4.31 11.75 -3.12
CA ILE A 68 4.07 11.30 -1.74
C ILE A 68 3.10 12.23 -1.01
N ASP A 69 3.25 13.55 -1.17
CA ASP A 69 2.35 14.55 -0.57
C ASP A 69 0.91 14.43 -1.11
N ASP A 70 0.76 14.02 -2.38
CA ASP A 70 -0.53 13.69 -3.01
C ASP A 70 -1.09 12.32 -2.56
N GLY A 71 -0.36 11.59 -1.71
CA GLY A 71 -0.78 10.35 -1.09
C GLY A 71 -0.35 9.08 -1.82
N LEU A 72 0.50 9.17 -2.86
CA LEU A 72 1.00 7.98 -3.54
C LEU A 72 1.98 7.21 -2.67
N ILE A 73 1.84 5.89 -2.66
CA ILE A 73 2.70 4.97 -1.92
C ILE A 73 3.10 3.77 -2.76
N LEU A 74 4.30 3.25 -2.54
CA LEU A 74 4.70 1.93 -3.00
C LEU A 74 4.22 0.88 -2.01
N THR A 75 3.10 0.21 -2.29
CA THR A 75 2.48 -0.71 -1.31
C THR A 75 3.38 -1.89 -0.93
N CYS A 76 4.34 -2.26 -1.78
CA CYS A 76 5.33 -3.30 -1.48
C CYS A 76 6.39 -2.86 -0.45
N GLN A 77 6.56 -1.56 -0.23
CA GLN A 77 7.50 -0.99 0.74
C GLN A 77 6.79 -0.30 1.91
N GLY A 78 5.52 0.04 1.73
CA GLY A 78 4.70 0.76 2.70
C GLY A 78 4.23 -0.13 3.86
N VAL A 79 4.73 0.16 5.06
CA VAL A 79 4.31 -0.46 6.33
C VAL A 79 3.34 0.50 7.04
N PRO A 80 2.11 0.07 7.37
CA PRO A 80 1.14 0.90 8.09
C PRO A 80 1.61 1.25 9.52
N GLU A 81 1.54 2.53 9.88
CA GLU A 81 1.81 3.04 11.23
C GLU A 81 0.52 3.28 12.04
N SER A 82 -0.61 3.40 11.34
CA SER A 82 -1.97 3.53 11.88
C SER A 82 -2.92 2.60 11.15
N ASP A 83 -4.21 2.69 11.46
CA ASP A 83 -5.23 2.24 10.51
C ASP A 83 -5.07 3.02 9.20
N VAL A 84 -5.20 2.34 8.06
CA VAL A 84 -4.97 2.94 6.73
C VAL A 84 -6.06 2.57 5.75
N THR A 85 -6.38 3.49 4.85
CA THR A 85 -7.24 3.23 3.69
C THR A 85 -6.45 3.46 2.41
N VAL A 86 -6.38 2.45 1.54
CA VAL A 86 -5.59 2.47 0.32
C VAL A 86 -6.45 2.06 -0.87
N THR A 87 -6.31 2.76 -1.98
CA THR A 87 -6.98 2.46 -3.25
C THR A 87 -5.93 2.24 -4.33
N TYR A 88 -6.00 1.10 -5.01
CA TYR A 88 -5.25 0.88 -6.25
C TYR A 88 -6.05 1.48 -7.40
N ASP A 89 -5.40 2.37 -8.15
CA ASP A 89 -5.94 2.95 -9.37
C ASP A 89 -5.58 2.02 -10.57
N ASP A 90 -6.54 1.78 -11.46
CA ASP A 90 -6.43 0.92 -12.66
C ASP A 90 -5.41 1.43 -13.70
#